data_AF-A0A7V2H0Y5-F1
#
_entry.id   AF-A0A7V2H0Y5-F1
#
_cell.length_a   1.000
_cell.length_b   1.000
_cell.length_c   1.000
_cell.angle_alpha   90.00
_cell.angle_beta   90.00
_cell.angle_gamma   90.00
#
_symmetry.space_group_name_H-M   'P 1'
#
loop_
_entity.id
_entity.type
_entity.pdbx_description
1 polymer ?
#
loop_
_entity_poly.entity_id
_entity_poly.type
_entity_poly.pdbx_seq_one_letter_code
_entity_poly.pdbx_strand_id
1 'polypeptide(L)'
;MIRSVLFAVAAVCALGAGAAAAQPQATAKAAAETGCTQPLDVCTKERTAALKTQARKFTAAARLKPATTLTAEERAKVQAYDRWLRAQSQKARDLAERGTAATTAEIQTAFNREYMELQQRIQREHRQFEPISNIMKSKHDAASNAIGNVR
;
A
#
# COMPACT_ATOMS: atom_id res chain seq x y z
N MET A 1 22.58 -68.36 -28.50
CA MET A 1 23.36 -67.24 -27.94
C MET A 1 22.70 -66.82 -26.64
N ILE A 2 23.44 -66.95 -25.53
CA ILE A 2 22.98 -66.89 -24.13
C ILE A 2 23.37 -65.53 -23.56
N ARG A 3 22.47 -64.86 -22.83
CA ARG A 3 22.71 -64.35 -21.45
C ARG A 3 21.55 -63.44 -20.99
N SER A 4 20.74 -63.98 -20.09
CA SER A 4 20.07 -63.22 -19.03
C SER A 4 21.10 -62.73 -18.01
N VAL A 5 20.74 -61.70 -17.23
CA VAL A 5 20.94 -61.54 -15.76
C VAL A 5 21.28 -60.09 -15.35
N LEU A 6 20.35 -59.53 -14.56
CA LEU A 6 20.45 -58.63 -13.39
C LEU A 6 21.39 -57.41 -13.40
N PHE A 7 20.88 -56.28 -12.88
CA PHE A 7 21.50 -55.28 -11.98
C PHE A 7 20.68 -53.97 -12.13
N ALA A 8 20.25 -53.21 -11.13
CA ALA A 8 20.17 -53.34 -9.70
C ALA A 8 19.10 -52.31 -9.26
N VAL A 9 18.19 -52.73 -8.38
CA VAL A 9 17.38 -51.78 -7.61
C VAL A 9 18.33 -51.14 -6.59
N ALA A 10 18.67 -49.87 -6.78
CA ALA A 10 19.32 -49.07 -5.75
C ALA A 10 18.24 -48.26 -5.03
N ALA A 11 17.78 -48.82 -3.93
CA ALA A 11 16.94 -48.16 -2.94
C ALA A 11 17.84 -47.58 -1.83
N VAL A 12 17.68 -46.27 -1.61
CA VAL A 12 17.66 -45.59 -0.29
C VAL A 12 19.00 -45.22 0.37
N CYS A 13 18.92 -44.09 1.10
CA CYS A 13 19.82 -43.46 2.09
C CYS A 13 20.65 -42.28 1.54
N ALA A 14 20.67 -41.08 2.13
CA ALA A 14 20.07 -40.60 3.37
C ALA A 14 20.12 -39.05 3.42
N LEU A 15 19.07 -38.47 4.03
CA LEU A 15 19.08 -37.45 5.08
C LEU A 15 20.25 -36.44 5.15
N GLY A 16 19.92 -35.14 5.01
CA GLY A 16 20.67 -34.09 5.71
C GLY A 16 20.65 -32.69 5.08
N ALA A 17 20.05 -31.75 5.82
CA ALA A 17 20.27 -30.29 5.81
C ALA A 17 19.75 -29.45 4.62
N GLY A 18 18.72 -28.63 4.89
CA GLY A 18 18.39 -27.48 4.06
C GLY A 18 16.92 -27.09 4.09
N ALA A 19 16.43 -26.56 5.21
CA ALA A 19 15.17 -25.84 5.25
C ALA A 19 15.27 -24.58 4.36
N ALA A 20 14.89 -24.67 3.08
CA ALA A 20 14.86 -23.51 2.17
C ALA A 20 13.86 -23.63 1.00
N ALA A 21 12.88 -24.54 1.07
CA ALA A 21 11.92 -24.76 -0.03
C ALA A 21 10.44 -24.71 0.41
N ALA A 22 10.13 -24.10 1.56
CA ALA A 22 8.75 -23.91 2.04
C ALA A 22 8.08 -22.61 1.54
N GLN A 23 8.82 -21.76 0.81
CA GLN A 23 8.41 -20.37 0.55
C GLN A 23 7.39 -20.12 -0.58
N PRO A 24 7.29 -20.90 -1.67
CA PRO A 24 6.38 -20.55 -2.77
C PRO A 24 4.88 -20.65 -2.39
N GLN A 25 4.52 -21.63 -1.57
CA GLN A 25 3.11 -21.84 -1.18
C GLN A 25 2.66 -20.86 -0.10
N ALA A 26 3.54 -20.52 0.86
CA ALA A 26 3.24 -19.58 1.92
C ALA A 26 3.03 -18.14 1.39
N THR A 27 3.84 -17.71 0.41
CA THR A 27 3.70 -16.39 -0.22
C THR A 27 2.47 -16.30 -1.13
N ALA A 28 2.12 -17.38 -1.82
CA ALA A 28 0.88 -17.44 -2.61
C ALA A 28 -0.38 -17.31 -1.75
N LYS A 29 -0.42 -17.99 -0.60
CA LYS A 29 -1.52 -17.86 0.39
C LYS A 29 -1.61 -16.43 0.93
N ALA A 30 -0.49 -15.85 1.34
CA ALA A 30 -0.41 -14.48 1.83
C ALA A 30 -0.83 -13.42 0.80
N ALA A 31 -0.49 -13.62 -0.48
CA ALA A 31 -0.94 -12.76 -1.56
C ALA A 31 -2.47 -12.82 -1.72
N ALA A 32 -3.06 -14.02 -1.69
CA ALA A 32 -4.50 -14.20 -1.76
C ALA A 32 -5.24 -13.50 -0.60
N GLU A 33 -4.71 -13.57 0.62
CA GLU A 33 -5.29 -12.93 1.81
C GLU A 33 -5.30 -11.39 1.75
N THR A 34 -4.45 -10.79 0.92
CA THR A 34 -4.28 -9.33 0.83
C THR A 34 -4.80 -8.74 -0.49
N GLY A 35 -5.51 -9.55 -1.28
CA GLY A 35 -6.00 -9.18 -2.60
C GLY A 35 -4.89 -8.88 -3.61
N CYS A 36 -3.70 -9.43 -3.39
CA CYS A 36 -2.56 -9.29 -4.29
C CYS A 36 -2.64 -10.31 -5.42
N THR A 37 -2.61 -9.84 -6.66
CA THR A 37 -2.60 -10.66 -7.87
C THR A 37 -1.19 -11.01 -8.35
N GLN A 38 -0.18 -10.44 -7.70
CA GLN A 38 1.25 -10.59 -7.98
C GLN A 38 1.99 -11.14 -6.76
N PRO A 39 3.28 -11.52 -6.88
CA PRO A 39 4.09 -11.88 -5.72
C PRO A 39 4.02 -10.81 -4.63
N LEU A 40 3.94 -11.26 -3.37
CA LEU A 40 3.67 -10.41 -2.21
C LEU A 40 4.70 -9.26 -2.05
N ASP A 41 5.96 -9.50 -2.40
CA ASP A 41 7.02 -8.49 -2.33
C ASP A 41 6.85 -7.39 -3.40
N VAL A 42 6.39 -7.76 -4.60
CA VAL A 42 6.07 -6.81 -5.67
C VAL A 42 4.93 -5.91 -5.24
N CYS A 43 3.85 -6.52 -4.74
CA CYS A 43 2.70 -5.82 -4.16
C CYS A 43 3.13 -4.82 -3.07
N THR A 44 4.01 -5.25 -2.16
CA THR A 44 4.51 -4.42 -1.07
C THR A 44 5.29 -3.20 -1.58
N LYS A 45 6.15 -3.40 -2.58
CA LYS A 45 6.93 -2.31 -3.21
C LYS A 45 6.02 -1.31 -3.92
N GLU A 46 5.06 -1.78 -4.71
CA GLU A 46 4.12 -0.92 -5.44
C GLU A 46 3.26 -0.08 -4.50
N ARG A 47 2.66 -0.71 -3.48
CA ARG A 47 1.85 -0.02 -2.47
C ARG A 47 2.66 0.98 -1.65
N THR A 48 3.91 0.65 -1.35
CA THR A 48 4.86 1.60 -0.73
C THR A 48 5.10 2.83 -1.62
N ALA A 49 5.30 2.63 -2.93
CA ALA A 49 5.47 3.73 -3.88
C ALA A 49 4.18 4.57 -4.03
N ALA A 50 3.02 3.91 -4.04
CA ALA A 50 1.71 4.56 -4.08
C ALA A 50 1.50 5.47 -2.86
N LEU A 51 1.78 4.97 -1.64
CA LEU A 51 1.70 5.76 -0.41
C LEU A 51 2.63 6.98 -0.43
N LYS A 52 3.89 6.81 -0.88
CA LYS A 52 4.84 7.92 -1.01
C LYS A 52 4.33 8.99 -1.99
N THR A 53 3.73 8.56 -3.10
CA THR A 53 3.13 9.45 -4.10
C THR A 53 1.90 10.18 -3.54
N GLN A 54 1.00 9.45 -2.88
CA GLN A 54 -0.19 9.99 -2.25
C GLN A 54 0.17 11.02 -1.18
N ALA A 55 1.15 10.72 -0.33
CA ALA A 55 1.64 11.64 0.70
C ALA A 55 2.13 12.96 0.09
N ARG A 56 2.91 12.91 -1.00
CA ARG A 56 3.39 14.10 -1.71
C ARG A 56 2.22 14.91 -2.27
N LYS A 57 1.24 14.26 -2.91
CA LYS A 57 0.06 14.92 -3.48
C LYS A 57 -0.79 15.60 -2.40
N PHE A 58 -1.04 14.96 -1.25
CA PHE A 58 -1.75 15.59 -0.13
C PHE A 58 -1.00 16.78 0.45
N THR A 59 0.33 16.67 0.60
CA THR A 59 1.15 17.82 1.03
C THR A 59 1.07 18.98 0.04
N ALA A 60 1.11 18.70 -1.26
CA ALA A 60 0.98 19.73 -2.30
C ALA A 60 -0.41 20.39 -2.27
N ALA A 61 -1.48 19.60 -2.18
CA ALA A 61 -2.85 20.11 -2.05
C ALA A 61 -3.01 21.02 -0.82
N ALA A 62 -2.48 20.62 0.34
CA ALA A 62 -2.51 21.41 1.57
C ALA A 62 -1.73 22.73 1.48
N ARG A 63 -0.88 22.91 0.45
CA ARG A 63 -0.09 24.12 0.21
C ARG A 63 -0.71 25.06 -0.83
N LEU A 64 -1.75 24.63 -1.54
CA LEU A 64 -2.47 25.50 -2.48
C LEU A 64 -2.99 26.73 -1.73
N LYS A 65 -2.78 27.91 -2.32
CA LYS A 65 -3.21 29.21 -1.79
C LYS A 65 -4.46 29.70 -2.50
N PRO A 66 -5.37 30.40 -1.81
CA PRO A 66 -6.53 31.00 -2.45
C PRO A 66 -6.10 32.15 -3.37
N ALA A 67 -6.77 32.28 -4.52
CA ALA A 67 -6.56 33.39 -5.46
C ALA A 67 -7.31 34.67 -5.03
N THR A 68 -8.29 34.54 -4.14
CA THR A 68 -9.15 35.62 -3.65
C THR A 68 -9.23 35.59 -2.13
N THR A 69 -9.74 36.67 -1.54
CA THR A 69 -10.01 36.73 -0.10
C THR A 69 -11.16 35.81 0.27
N LEU A 70 -10.95 34.99 1.30
CA LEU A 70 -11.97 34.13 1.89
C LEU A 70 -12.66 34.83 3.06
N THR A 71 -13.95 34.55 3.22
CA THR A 71 -14.67 34.81 4.47
C THR A 71 -14.04 34.05 5.64
N ALA A 72 -14.37 34.44 6.87
CA ALA A 72 -13.88 33.74 8.06
C ALA A 72 -14.31 32.28 8.09
N GLU A 73 -15.54 31.98 7.69
CA GLU A 73 -16.08 30.61 7.63
C GLU A 73 -15.35 29.76 6.58
N GLU A 74 -15.22 30.25 5.34
CA GLU A 74 -14.50 29.56 4.27
C GLU A 74 -13.06 29.26 4.68
N ARG A 75 -12.39 30.25 5.31
CA ARG A 75 -11.03 30.09 5.80
C ARG A 75 -10.94 28.99 6.85
N ALA A 76 -11.89 28.93 7.79
CA ALA A 76 -11.92 27.90 8.82
C ALA A 76 -12.09 26.49 8.21
N LYS A 77 -13.00 26.32 7.23
CA LYS A 77 -13.20 25.03 6.56
C LYS A 77 -11.99 24.63 5.71
N VAL A 78 -11.39 25.57 4.97
CA VAL A 78 -10.14 25.31 4.22
C VAL A 78 -9.01 24.89 5.14
N GLN A 79 -8.83 25.57 6.28
CA GLN A 79 -7.82 25.20 7.27
C GLN A 79 -8.08 23.83 7.90
N ALA A 80 -9.34 23.48 8.17
CA ALA A 80 -9.70 22.15 8.65
C ALA A 80 -9.32 21.07 7.63
N TYR A 81 -9.61 21.32 6.35
CA TYR A 81 -9.25 20.40 5.29
C TYR A 81 -7.73 20.30 5.08
N ASP A 82 -7.00 21.40 5.16
CA ASP A 82 -5.54 21.40 5.11
C ASP A 82 -4.92 20.59 6.26
N ARG A 83 -5.49 20.66 7.47
CA ARG A 83 -5.05 19.83 8.60
C ARG A 83 -5.30 18.34 8.31
N TRP A 84 -6.47 18.01 7.77
CA TRP A 84 -6.78 16.63 7.38
C TRP A 84 -5.81 16.10 6.31
N LEU A 85 -5.56 16.87 5.25
CA LEU A 85 -4.60 16.51 4.19
C LEU A 85 -3.19 16.25 4.75
N ARG A 86 -2.70 17.12 5.65
CA ARG A 86 -1.39 16.93 6.30
C ARG A 86 -1.37 15.68 7.19
N ALA A 87 -2.43 15.43 7.95
CA ALA A 87 -2.53 14.25 8.79
C ALA A 87 -2.53 12.94 7.97
N GLN A 88 -3.29 12.88 6.88
CA GLN A 88 -3.28 11.69 6.00
C GLN A 88 -1.97 11.55 5.24
N SER A 89 -1.33 12.67 4.86
CA SER A 89 0.01 12.66 4.28
C SER A 89 1.03 12.02 5.21
N GLN A 90 0.97 12.34 6.51
CA GLN A 90 1.87 11.76 7.50
C GLN A 90 1.61 10.26 7.69
N LYS A 91 0.35 9.85 7.91
CA LYS A 91 -0.01 8.43 8.03
C LYS A 91 0.46 7.61 6.83
N ALA A 92 0.34 8.16 5.62
CA ALA A 92 0.82 7.50 4.40
C ALA A 92 2.35 7.38 4.37
N ARG A 93 3.10 8.38 4.84
CA ARG A 93 4.57 8.28 4.97
C ARG A 93 4.97 7.21 5.98
N ASP A 94 4.39 7.25 7.17
CA ASP A 94 4.71 6.32 8.26
C ASP A 94 4.43 4.87 7.83
N LEU A 95 3.31 4.63 7.15
CA LEU A 95 3.01 3.31 6.61
C LEU A 95 3.98 2.91 5.49
N ALA A 96 4.36 3.83 4.60
CA ALA A 96 5.32 3.55 3.54
C ALA A 96 6.73 3.22 4.06
N GLU A 97 7.14 3.82 5.18
CA GLU A 97 8.40 3.47 5.85
C GLU A 97 8.36 2.02 6.36
N ARG A 98 7.25 1.62 6.98
CA ARG A 98 7.04 0.22 7.41
C ARG A 98 7.03 -0.75 6.22
N GLY A 99 6.40 -0.37 5.10
CA GLY A 99 6.44 -1.16 3.87
C GLY A 99 7.85 -1.28 3.26
N THR A 100 8.67 -0.23 3.38
CA THR A 100 10.09 -0.27 2.97
C THR A 100 10.90 -1.23 3.84
N ALA A 101 10.58 -1.33 5.12
CA ALA A 101 11.25 -2.22 6.08
C ALA A 101 10.70 -3.67 6.08
N ALA A 102 9.66 -3.97 5.30
CA ALA A 102 8.98 -5.27 5.32
C ALA A 102 9.75 -6.36 4.53
N THR A 103 10.59 -7.13 5.24
CA THR A 103 11.47 -8.15 4.63
C THR A 103 10.93 -9.57 4.70
N THR A 104 9.98 -9.87 5.59
CA THR A 104 9.39 -11.21 5.73
C THR A 104 7.97 -11.25 5.17
N ALA A 105 7.51 -12.43 4.76
CA ALA A 105 6.14 -12.61 4.25
C ALA A 105 5.08 -12.19 5.28
N GLU A 106 5.28 -12.46 6.56
CA GLU A 106 4.36 -12.08 7.64
C GLU A 106 4.23 -10.56 7.77
N ILE A 107 5.37 -9.85 7.79
CA ILE A 107 5.39 -8.38 7.89
C ILE A 107 4.80 -7.76 6.61
N GLN A 108 5.08 -8.33 5.45
CA GLN A 108 4.49 -7.91 4.18
C GLN A 108 2.97 -8.09 4.18
N THR A 109 2.45 -9.22 4.66
CA THR A 109 1.00 -9.46 4.78
C THR A 109 0.35 -8.43 5.70
N ALA A 110 0.94 -8.18 6.87
CA ALA A 110 0.43 -7.18 7.82
C ALA A 110 0.39 -5.78 7.19
N PHE A 111 1.51 -5.34 6.60
CA PHE A 111 1.60 -4.07 5.88
C PHE A 111 0.52 -3.94 4.80
N ASN A 112 0.34 -4.99 3.99
CA ASN A 112 -0.60 -5.00 2.88
C ASN A 112 -2.07 -4.89 3.34
N ARG A 113 -2.40 -5.44 4.51
CA ARG A 113 -3.71 -5.25 5.14
C ARG A 113 -3.88 -3.82 5.66
N GLU A 114 -2.90 -3.30 6.38
CA GLU A 114 -2.92 -1.93 6.89
C GLU A 114 -3.04 -0.88 5.77
N TYR A 115 -2.41 -1.14 4.63
CA TYR A 115 -2.58 -0.33 3.43
C TYR A 115 -4.05 -0.25 3.01
N MET A 116 -4.72 -1.39 2.87
CA MET A 116 -6.14 -1.41 2.47
C MET A 116 -7.03 -0.67 3.47
N GLU A 117 -6.79 -0.89 4.77
CA GLU A 117 -7.53 -0.20 5.83
C GLU A 117 -7.33 1.32 5.79
N LEU A 118 -6.08 1.77 5.58
CA LEU A 118 -5.76 3.19 5.44
C LEU A 118 -6.45 3.80 4.22
N GLN A 119 -6.39 3.13 3.06
CA GLN A 119 -7.01 3.64 1.83
C GLN A 119 -8.52 3.75 1.97
N GLN A 120 -9.19 2.74 2.53
CA GLN A 120 -10.62 2.80 2.80
C GLN A 120 -10.98 3.92 3.78
N ARG A 121 -10.19 4.11 4.83
CA ARG A 121 -10.39 5.19 5.80
C ARG A 121 -10.25 6.57 5.14
N ILE A 122 -9.18 6.78 4.39
CA ILE A 122 -8.95 8.04 3.65
C ILE A 122 -10.12 8.31 2.72
N GLN A 123 -10.59 7.31 1.97
CA GLN A 123 -11.71 7.48 1.05
C GLN A 123 -13.02 7.83 1.79
N ARG A 124 -13.29 7.20 2.94
CA ARG A 124 -14.48 7.52 3.76
C ARG A 124 -14.40 8.95 4.33
N GLU A 125 -13.28 9.31 4.95
CA GLU A 125 -13.09 10.63 5.55
C GLU A 125 -13.11 11.74 4.48
N HIS A 126 -12.53 11.48 3.30
CA HIS A 126 -12.51 12.44 2.20
C HIS A 126 -13.91 12.88 1.77
N ARG A 127 -14.86 11.94 1.69
CA ARG A 127 -16.26 12.22 1.30
C ARG A 127 -17.01 13.13 2.28
N GLN A 128 -16.47 13.34 3.48
CA GLN A 128 -17.08 14.22 4.48
C GLN A 128 -16.80 15.71 4.21
N PHE A 129 -15.85 16.02 3.33
CA PHE A 129 -15.49 17.40 2.99
C PHE A 129 -16.26 17.88 1.77
N GLU A 130 -17.25 18.73 1.98
CA GLU A 130 -17.97 19.42 0.91
C GLU A 130 -17.22 20.70 0.49
N PRO A 131 -16.83 20.86 -0.78
CA PRO A 131 -16.13 22.07 -1.23
C PRO A 131 -17.04 23.30 -1.23
N ILE A 132 -16.75 24.27 -0.36
CA ILE A 132 -17.52 25.53 -0.28
C ILE A 132 -16.85 26.72 -0.97
N SER A 133 -15.65 26.54 -1.52
CA SER A 133 -14.90 27.59 -2.22
C SER A 133 -14.07 27.00 -3.36
N ASN A 134 -13.68 27.84 -4.33
CA ASN A 134 -12.85 27.42 -5.45
C ASN A 134 -11.53 26.78 -5.00
N ILE A 135 -10.89 27.34 -3.97
CA ILE A 135 -9.66 26.77 -3.42
C ILE A 135 -9.91 25.41 -2.76
N MET A 136 -11.03 25.24 -2.07
CA MET A 136 -11.38 23.95 -1.47
C MET A 136 -11.69 22.92 -2.56
N LYS A 137 -12.34 23.32 -3.65
CA LYS A 137 -12.57 22.48 -4.82
C LYS A 137 -11.25 22.00 -5.43
N SER A 138 -10.31 22.90 -5.70
CA SER A 138 -9.00 22.51 -6.25
C SER A 138 -8.23 21.54 -5.33
N LYS A 139 -8.29 21.75 -4.01
CA LYS A 139 -7.70 20.83 -3.02
C LYS A 139 -8.39 19.46 -3.05
N HIS A 140 -9.72 19.44 -3.12
CA HIS A 140 -10.54 18.23 -3.15
C HIS A 140 -10.33 17.42 -4.43
N ASP A 141 -10.21 18.07 -5.58
CA ASP A 141 -9.93 17.40 -6.85
C ASP A 141 -8.53 16.80 -6.86
N ALA A 142 -7.52 17.53 -6.34
CA ALA A 142 -6.17 17.02 -6.18
C ALA A 142 -6.11 15.80 -5.24
N ALA A 143 -6.85 15.83 -4.14
CA ALA A 143 -6.96 14.71 -3.21
C ALA A 143 -7.70 13.51 -3.82
N SER A 144 -8.81 13.74 -4.54
CA SER A 144 -9.54 12.71 -5.28
C SER A 144 -8.65 11.98 -6.28
N ASN A 145 -7.87 12.74 -7.05
CA ASN A 145 -6.89 12.18 -8.00
C ASN A 145 -5.75 11.41 -7.29
N ALA A 146 -5.39 11.81 -6.07
CA ALA A 146 -4.40 11.08 -5.28
C ALA A 146 -4.96 9.76 -4.74
N ILE A 147 -6.24 9.73 -4.36
CA ILE A 147 -6.95 8.55 -3.86
C ILE A 147 -7.26 7.57 -5.01
N GLY A 148 -7.71 8.06 -6.17
CA GLY A 148 -8.05 7.23 -7.32
C GLY A 148 -6.86 6.53 -7.98
N ASN A 149 -5.64 7.07 -7.83
CA ASN A 149 -4.41 6.50 -8.41
C ASN A 149 -3.75 5.43 -7.50
N VAL A 150 -4.46 4.97 -6.49
CA VAL A 150 -4.09 3.88 -5.61
C VAL A 150 -4.90 2.67 -6.10
N ARG A 151 -4.34 1.89 -7.02
CA ARG A 151 -4.90 0.62 -7.50
C ARG A 151 -3.93 -0.50 -7.18
#